data_AF-A0A2M8EZK7-F1
#
_entry.id   AF-A0A2M8EZK7-F1
#
_cell.length_a   1.000
_cell.length_b   1.000
_cell.length_c   1.000
_cell.angle_alpha   90.00
_cell.angle_beta   90.00
_cell.angle_gamma   90.00
#
_symmetry.space_group_name_H-M   'P 1'
#
loop_
_entity.id
_entity.type
_entity.pdbx_description
1 polymer ?
#
loop_
_entity_poly.entity_id
_entity_poly.type
_entity_poly.pdbx_seq_one_letter_code
_entity_poly.pdbx_strand_id
1 'polypeptide(L)'
;MNSSFFNKIFISQFGSINPPWIHKDVFYKLPFNFCDRWCERCRLSNICRVYQKEKESEKKFIKQGIDPKSTEAMLLSMSESFEETKKLLEKDMKRLKIKITKNDNEKYEKDKLVQNDPLIQVAKKLCISLVKLVEDLHYYFLEKTPKEIKEPLKILNYYMLFFSVKIHRAILSTIEEKEMKYEDSTFDSKNSAFLSYVSVVKIINALKNILNYKNFDYNLKKKITKYLSLFENLNLVLKERFDLEYK
;
A
#
# COMPACT_ATOMS: atom_id res chain seq x y z
N MET A 1 15.35 -22.27 -2.63
CA MET A 1 16.11 -21.03 -2.99
C MET A 1 16.31 -20.19 -1.73
N ASN A 2 17.41 -19.43 -1.62
CA ASN A 2 17.78 -18.74 -0.37
C ASN A 2 16.88 -17.52 -0.11
N SER A 3 16.30 -17.37 1.08
CA SER A 3 15.36 -16.26 1.44
C SER A 3 15.96 -14.86 1.20
N SER A 4 17.29 -14.75 1.28
CA SER A 4 18.08 -13.56 0.96
C SER A 4 17.94 -13.11 -0.51
N PHE A 5 17.73 -14.04 -1.46
CA PHE A 5 17.63 -13.74 -2.88
C PHE A 5 16.26 -13.13 -3.26
N PHE A 6 15.17 -13.73 -2.78
CA PHE A 6 13.83 -13.18 -3.00
C PHE A 6 13.65 -11.82 -2.35
N ASN A 7 14.19 -11.63 -1.14
CA ASN A 7 14.23 -10.31 -0.51
C ASN A 7 14.93 -9.29 -1.43
N LYS A 8 16.11 -9.60 -1.97
CA LYS A 8 16.82 -8.68 -2.89
C LYS A 8 16.02 -8.35 -4.15
N ILE A 9 15.31 -9.33 -4.73
CA ILE A 9 14.47 -9.09 -5.92
C ILE A 9 13.34 -8.11 -5.60
N PHE A 10 12.54 -8.38 -4.56
CA PHE A 10 11.37 -7.57 -4.23
C PHE A 10 11.74 -6.19 -3.67
N ILE A 11 12.87 -6.06 -2.98
CA ILE A 11 13.36 -4.76 -2.48
C ILE A 11 13.56 -3.76 -3.63
N SER A 12 14.11 -4.24 -4.76
CA SER A 12 14.47 -3.39 -5.90
C SER A 12 13.29 -3.02 -6.80
N GLN A 13 12.18 -3.75 -6.73
CA GLN A 13 11.00 -3.52 -7.56
C GLN A 13 10.07 -2.50 -6.89
N PHE A 14 9.59 -1.52 -7.65
CA PHE A 14 8.58 -0.55 -7.22
C PHE A 14 7.38 -0.64 -8.16
N GLY A 15 6.19 -0.28 -7.68
CA GLY A 15 4.96 -0.42 -8.45
C GLY A 15 4.36 -1.82 -8.29
N SER A 16 4.01 -2.42 -9.43
CA SER A 16 3.44 -3.77 -9.51
C SER A 16 4.50 -4.83 -9.26
N ILE A 17 4.24 -5.71 -8.30
CA ILE A 17 5.13 -6.78 -7.88
C ILE A 17 4.37 -8.10 -7.99
N ASN A 18 4.87 -9.03 -8.80
CA ASN A 18 4.20 -10.32 -8.99
C ASN A 18 4.38 -11.22 -7.76
N PRO A 19 3.32 -11.56 -7.01
CA PRO A 19 3.45 -12.49 -5.89
C PRO A 19 3.79 -13.91 -6.37
N PRO A 20 4.55 -14.71 -5.61
CA PRO A 20 4.97 -16.05 -6.02
C PRO A 20 3.82 -17.02 -6.34
N TRP A 21 2.66 -16.84 -5.70
CA TRP A 21 1.47 -17.70 -5.88
C TRP A 21 0.51 -17.22 -6.97
N ILE A 22 0.82 -16.12 -7.66
CA ILE A 22 -0.03 -15.59 -8.73
C ILE A 22 0.56 -15.95 -10.09
N HIS A 23 -0.27 -16.56 -10.94
CA HIS A 23 0.12 -16.86 -12.31
C HIS A 23 0.44 -15.57 -13.07
N LYS A 24 1.53 -15.60 -13.88
CA LYS A 24 1.99 -14.43 -14.63
C LYS A 24 0.90 -13.81 -15.49
N ASP A 25 0.07 -14.62 -16.14
CA ASP A 25 -1.00 -14.12 -17.00
C ASP A 25 -2.07 -13.34 -16.23
N VAL A 26 -2.39 -13.77 -15.01
CA VAL A 26 -3.32 -13.04 -14.13
C VAL A 26 -2.69 -11.72 -13.70
N PHE A 27 -1.42 -11.76 -13.30
CA PHE A 27 -0.66 -10.58 -12.89
C PHE A 27 -0.56 -9.54 -14.01
N TYR A 28 -0.17 -9.93 -15.23
CA TYR A 28 -0.01 -8.99 -16.34
C TYR A 28 -1.34 -8.46 -16.89
N LYS A 29 -2.45 -9.20 -16.73
CA LYS A 29 -3.79 -8.69 -17.06
C LYS A 29 -4.27 -7.62 -16.08
N LEU A 30 -3.98 -7.77 -14.79
CA LEU A 30 -4.47 -6.90 -13.72
C LEU A 30 -3.35 -6.45 -12.76
N PRO A 31 -2.29 -5.80 -13.26
CA PRO A 31 -1.08 -5.53 -12.47
C PRO A 31 -1.35 -4.55 -11.31
N PHE A 32 -2.42 -3.77 -11.38
CA PHE A 32 -2.82 -2.81 -10.35
C PHE A 32 -3.30 -3.46 -9.05
N ASN A 33 -3.73 -4.73 -9.08
CA ASN A 33 -4.13 -5.49 -7.89
C ASN A 33 -2.93 -5.86 -7.01
N PHE A 34 -1.73 -5.85 -7.59
CA PHE A 34 -0.49 -6.28 -6.95
C PHE A 34 0.52 -5.12 -6.87
N CYS A 35 0.00 -3.88 -6.77
CA CYS A 35 0.78 -2.66 -6.92
C CYS A 35 0.81 -1.84 -5.63
N ASP A 36 1.96 -1.24 -5.35
CA ASP A 36 2.13 -0.24 -4.30
C ASP A 36 1.72 1.18 -4.69
N ARG A 37 1.27 1.37 -5.95
CA ARG A 37 0.89 2.63 -6.59
C ARG A 37 2.04 3.60 -6.83
N TRP A 38 3.30 3.16 -6.75
CA TRP A 38 4.44 4.02 -7.08
C TRP A 38 4.69 4.04 -8.59
N CYS A 39 3.72 4.56 -9.32
CA CYS A 39 3.61 4.45 -10.77
C CYS A 39 4.82 5.04 -11.52
N GLU A 40 5.44 6.11 -11.02
CA GLU A 40 6.63 6.72 -11.62
C GLU A 40 7.86 5.81 -11.63
N ARG A 41 7.83 4.75 -10.80
CA ARG A 41 8.89 3.75 -10.72
C ARG A 41 8.44 2.37 -11.18
N CYS A 42 7.18 2.25 -11.61
CA CYS A 42 6.58 1.00 -12.04
C CYS A 42 6.97 0.68 -13.49
N ARG A 43 7.51 -0.53 -13.71
CA ARG A 43 7.87 -1.03 -15.04
C ARG A 43 6.66 -1.42 -15.91
N LEU A 44 5.48 -1.56 -15.29
CA LEU A 44 4.23 -1.97 -15.96
C LEU A 44 3.26 -0.82 -16.17
N SER A 45 3.72 0.43 -15.99
CA SER A 45 2.92 1.62 -16.22
C SER A 45 2.35 1.68 -17.64
N ASN A 46 3.09 1.16 -18.63
CA ASN A 46 2.68 1.09 -20.04
C ASN A 46 1.48 0.15 -20.30
N ILE A 47 1.25 -0.87 -19.48
CA ILE A 47 0.13 -1.82 -19.62
C ILE A 47 -0.93 -1.69 -18.52
N CYS A 48 -0.65 -0.87 -17.50
CA CYS A 48 -1.56 -0.66 -16.38
C CYS A 48 -2.71 0.26 -16.78
N ARG A 49 -3.91 -0.31 -16.96
CA ARG A 49 -5.13 0.44 -17.30
C ARG A 49 -5.41 1.61 -16.34
N VAL A 50 -5.13 1.44 -15.05
CA VAL A 50 -5.38 2.49 -14.06
C VAL A 50 -4.45 3.69 -14.29
N TYR A 51 -3.16 3.44 -14.51
CA TYR A 51 -2.20 4.49 -14.81
C TYR A 51 -2.50 5.19 -16.15
N GLN A 52 -2.88 4.41 -17.16
CA GLN A 52 -3.28 4.97 -18.45
C GLN A 52 -4.48 5.92 -18.30
N LYS A 53 -5.52 5.52 -17.56
CA LYS A 53 -6.69 6.36 -17.28
C LYS A 53 -6.30 7.63 -16.52
N GLU A 54 -5.41 7.54 -15.52
CA GLU A 54 -4.87 8.72 -14.82
C GLU A 54 -4.17 9.68 -15.78
N LYS A 55 -3.34 9.18 -16.71
CA LYS A 55 -2.66 10.00 -17.73
C LYS A 55 -3.59 10.60 -18.77
N GLU A 56 -4.66 9.90 -19.12
CA GLU A 56 -5.71 10.45 -19.99
C GLU A 56 -6.44 11.61 -19.30
N SER A 57 -6.78 11.45 -18.01
CA SER A 57 -7.37 12.53 -17.21
C SER A 57 -6.45 13.74 -17.08
N GLU A 58 -5.15 13.54 -16.81
CA GLU A 58 -4.17 14.65 -16.80
C GLU A 58 -4.15 15.41 -18.13
N LYS A 59 -4.11 14.70 -19.26
CA LYS A 59 -4.15 15.31 -20.60
C LYS A 59 -5.45 16.07 -20.84
N LYS A 60 -6.58 15.55 -20.37
CA LYS A 60 -7.89 16.21 -20.45
C LYS A 60 -7.89 17.53 -19.69
N PHE A 61 -7.39 17.56 -18.45
CA PHE A 61 -7.30 18.78 -17.66
C PHE A 61 -6.37 19.83 -18.28
N ILE A 62 -5.20 19.41 -18.77
CA ILE A 62 -4.27 20.32 -19.47
C ILE A 62 -4.96 20.98 -20.67
N LYS A 63 -5.72 20.22 -21.47
CA LYS A 63 -6.48 20.76 -22.61
C LYS A 63 -7.57 21.74 -22.19
N GLN A 64 -8.10 21.61 -20.99
CA GLN A 64 -9.11 22.49 -20.41
C GLN A 64 -8.49 23.70 -19.68
N GLY A 65 -7.16 23.82 -19.67
CA GLY A 65 -6.45 24.89 -18.94
C GLY A 65 -6.43 24.69 -17.42
N ILE A 66 -6.81 23.51 -16.93
CA ILE A 66 -6.82 23.16 -15.51
C ILE A 66 -5.49 22.49 -15.18
N ASP A 67 -4.79 22.96 -14.14
CA ASP A 67 -3.60 22.28 -13.62
C ASP A 67 -4.01 20.90 -13.07
N PRO A 68 -3.48 19.78 -13.61
CA PRO A 68 -3.81 18.44 -13.12
C PRO A 68 -3.46 18.20 -11.65
N LYS A 69 -2.58 19.02 -11.06
CA LYS A 69 -2.19 18.93 -9.64
C LYS A 69 -3.02 19.82 -8.73
N SER A 70 -3.96 20.58 -9.29
CA SER A 70 -4.86 21.43 -8.51
C SER A 70 -5.91 20.62 -7.74
N THR A 71 -6.41 21.20 -6.65
CA THR A 71 -7.57 20.67 -5.91
C THR A 71 -8.80 20.58 -6.80
N GLU A 72 -8.96 21.50 -7.76
CA GLU A 72 -10.06 21.47 -8.73
C GLU A 72 -10.04 20.22 -9.59
N ALA A 73 -8.89 19.91 -10.22
CA ALA A 73 -8.71 18.70 -11.01
C ALA A 73 -8.99 17.43 -10.18
N MET A 74 -8.52 17.39 -8.94
CA MET A 74 -8.78 16.28 -8.01
C MET A 74 -10.28 16.09 -7.76
N LEU A 75 -11.00 17.16 -7.39
CA LEU A 75 -12.44 17.09 -7.08
C LEU A 75 -13.27 16.71 -8.31
N LEU A 76 -12.93 17.24 -9.49
CA LEU A 76 -13.57 16.86 -10.75
C LEU A 76 -13.36 15.38 -11.06
N SER A 77 -12.12 14.89 -10.96
CA SER A 77 -11.80 13.47 -11.19
C SER A 77 -12.54 12.55 -10.20
N MET A 78 -12.69 12.97 -8.95
CA MET A 78 -13.48 12.23 -7.95
C MET A 78 -14.96 12.20 -8.31
N SER A 79 -15.54 13.34 -8.68
CA SER A 79 -16.95 13.45 -9.08
C SER A 79 -17.25 12.55 -10.29
N GLU A 80 -16.40 12.58 -11.33
CA GLU A 80 -16.55 11.72 -12.51
C GLU A 80 -16.49 10.23 -12.16
N SER A 81 -15.56 9.84 -11.27
CA SER A 81 -15.42 8.45 -10.83
C SER A 81 -16.62 7.96 -10.02
N PHE A 82 -17.19 8.80 -9.15
CA PHE A 82 -18.39 8.46 -8.39
C PHE A 82 -19.62 8.36 -9.29
N GLU A 83 -19.76 9.23 -10.28
CA GLU A 83 -20.86 9.16 -11.24
C GLU A 83 -20.79 7.91 -12.12
N GLU A 84 -19.60 7.54 -12.61
CA GLU A 84 -19.38 6.27 -13.32
C GLU A 84 -19.74 5.07 -12.44
N THR A 85 -19.30 5.08 -11.19
CA THR A 85 -19.58 4.01 -10.22
C THR A 85 -21.07 3.89 -9.95
N LYS A 86 -21.78 5.00 -9.74
CA LYS A 86 -23.23 5.03 -9.53
C LYS A 86 -23.97 4.39 -10.70
N LYS A 87 -23.62 4.74 -11.94
CA LYS A 87 -24.24 4.15 -13.14
C LYS A 87 -24.03 2.65 -13.23
N LEU A 88 -22.83 2.17 -12.88
CA LEU A 88 -22.54 0.73 -12.85
C LEU A 88 -23.36 0.02 -11.77
N LEU A 89 -23.46 0.60 -10.57
CA LEU A 89 -24.27 0.04 -9.48
C LEU A 89 -25.76 0.00 -9.84
N GLU A 90 -26.32 1.07 -10.40
CA GLU A 90 -27.72 1.10 -10.85
C GLU A 90 -28.01 0.03 -11.91
N LYS A 91 -27.08 -0.18 -12.84
CA LYS A 91 -27.18 -1.24 -13.86
C LYS A 91 -27.19 -2.63 -13.22
N ASP A 92 -26.30 -2.87 -12.26
CA ASP A 92 -26.17 -4.16 -11.60
C ASP A 92 -27.33 -4.44 -10.63
N MET A 93 -27.84 -3.42 -9.93
CA MET A 93 -29.04 -3.52 -9.10
C MET A 93 -30.26 -3.95 -9.94
N LYS A 94 -30.44 -3.34 -11.12
CA LYS A 94 -31.50 -3.74 -12.06
C LYS A 94 -31.32 -5.18 -12.54
N ARG A 95 -30.09 -5.54 -12.94
CA ARG A 95 -29.75 -6.89 -13.42
C ARG A 95 -30.00 -7.97 -12.37
N LEU A 96 -29.60 -7.72 -11.13
CA LEU A 96 -29.68 -8.68 -10.02
C LEU A 96 -30.98 -8.57 -9.22
N LYS A 97 -31.87 -7.64 -9.59
CA LYS A 97 -33.14 -7.37 -8.89
C LYS A 97 -32.96 -7.03 -7.40
N ILE A 98 -31.86 -6.36 -7.06
CA ILE A 98 -31.55 -5.93 -5.69
C ILE A 98 -32.37 -4.68 -5.35
N LYS A 99 -33.01 -4.67 -4.18
CA LYS A 99 -33.68 -3.50 -3.60
C LYS A 99 -32.96 -3.10 -2.31
N ILE A 100 -32.43 -1.88 -2.26
CA ILE A 100 -31.83 -1.33 -1.04
C ILE A 100 -32.96 -0.80 -0.15
N THR A 101 -32.97 -1.23 1.10
CA THR A 101 -33.91 -0.83 2.15
C THR A 101 -33.19 -0.05 3.24
N LYS A 102 -33.94 0.65 4.10
CA LYS A 102 -33.35 1.42 5.22
C LYS A 102 -32.63 0.54 6.25
N ASN A 103 -32.94 -0.76 6.30
CA ASN A 103 -32.30 -1.71 7.22
C ASN A 103 -30.91 -2.14 6.73
N ASP A 104 -30.53 -1.84 5.49
CA ASP A 104 -29.20 -2.16 4.95
C ASP A 104 -28.11 -1.16 5.42
N ASN A 105 -28.48 -0.17 6.24
CA ASN A 105 -27.59 0.89 6.75
C ASN A 105 -26.89 0.53 8.08
N GLU A 106 -26.89 -0.74 8.47
CA GLU A 106 -26.16 -1.17 9.67
C GLU A 106 -24.66 -0.95 9.47
N LYS A 107 -24.00 -0.34 10.47
CA LYS A 107 -22.55 -0.18 10.48
C LYS A 107 -21.94 -1.57 10.51
N TYR A 108 -21.33 -2.00 9.40
CA TYR A 108 -20.78 -3.34 9.20
C TYR A 108 -20.02 -3.82 10.46
N GLU A 109 -20.54 -4.85 11.12
CA GLU A 109 -19.90 -5.44 12.31
C GLU A 109 -18.44 -5.84 12.05
N LYS A 110 -18.13 -6.16 10.79
CA LYS A 110 -16.79 -6.46 10.27
C LYS A 110 -15.77 -5.37 10.59
N ASP A 111 -16.13 -4.09 10.49
CA ASP A 111 -15.21 -3.00 10.79
C ASP A 111 -14.78 -3.02 12.26
N LYS A 112 -15.70 -3.36 13.18
CA LYS A 112 -15.37 -3.50 14.61
C LYS A 112 -14.43 -4.69 14.83
N LEU A 113 -14.67 -5.81 14.16
CA LEU A 113 -13.80 -6.99 14.23
C LEU A 113 -12.38 -6.68 13.76
N VAL A 114 -12.23 -5.99 12.62
CA VAL A 114 -10.92 -5.58 12.09
C VAL A 114 -10.23 -4.60 13.04
N GLN A 115 -10.95 -3.61 13.58
CA GLN A 115 -10.38 -2.61 14.49
C GLN A 115 -9.84 -3.23 15.79
N ASN A 116 -10.44 -4.33 16.24
CA ASN A 116 -10.04 -5.04 17.46
C ASN A 116 -8.88 -6.02 17.24
N ASP A 117 -8.48 -6.27 16.00
CA ASP A 117 -7.37 -7.18 15.71
C ASP A 117 -6.03 -6.67 16.29
N PRO A 118 -5.29 -7.48 17.06
CA PRO A 118 -4.03 -7.05 17.68
C PRO A 118 -2.99 -6.54 16.67
N LEU A 119 -2.89 -7.15 15.49
CA LEU A 119 -1.95 -6.74 14.46
C LEU A 119 -2.30 -5.36 13.91
N ILE A 120 -3.59 -5.04 13.79
CA ILE A 120 -4.06 -3.71 13.38
C ILE A 120 -3.70 -2.65 14.42
N GLN A 121 -3.87 -2.96 15.70
CA GLN A 121 -3.51 -2.02 16.77
C GLN A 121 -1.99 -1.74 16.78
N VAL A 122 -1.18 -2.78 16.62
CA VAL A 122 0.29 -2.64 16.52
C VAL A 122 0.67 -1.86 15.26
N ALA A 123 0.10 -2.20 14.10
CA ALA A 123 0.38 -1.52 12.83
C ALA A 123 0.04 -0.02 12.89
N LYS A 124 -1.11 0.35 13.48
CA LYS A 124 -1.52 1.74 13.69
C LYS A 124 -0.53 2.50 14.57
N LYS A 125 -0.12 1.92 15.70
CA LYS A 125 0.87 2.54 16.61
C LYS A 125 2.23 2.73 15.92
N LEU A 126 2.67 1.74 15.14
CA LEU A 126 3.91 1.84 14.35
C LEU A 126 3.79 2.87 13.23
N CYS A 127 2.64 2.96 12.56
CA CYS A 127 2.37 3.95 11.52
C CYS A 127 2.53 5.37 12.08
N ILE A 128 1.84 5.68 13.19
CA ILE A 128 1.95 6.99 13.85
C ILE A 128 3.39 7.28 14.28
N SER A 129 4.08 6.27 14.83
CA SER A 129 5.46 6.40 15.26
C SER A 129 6.42 6.67 14.09
N LEU A 130 6.19 6.03 12.95
CA LEU A 130 6.99 6.21 11.75
C LEU A 130 6.75 7.57 11.10
N VAL A 131 5.50 8.05 11.05
CA VAL A 131 5.20 9.41 10.59
C VAL A 131 5.97 10.44 11.42
N LYS A 132 5.91 10.35 12.75
CA LYS A 132 6.69 11.22 13.64
C LYS A 132 8.20 11.12 13.42
N LEU A 133 8.71 9.91 13.20
CA LEU A 133 10.13 9.73 12.87
C LEU A 133 10.50 10.43 11.56
N VAL A 134 9.67 10.30 10.53
CA VAL A 134 9.90 10.91 9.22
C VAL A 134 9.86 12.43 9.33
N GLU A 135 8.95 12.99 10.11
CA GLU A 135 8.92 14.42 10.45
C GLU A 135 10.21 14.86 11.15
N ASP A 136 10.65 14.14 12.19
CA ASP A 136 11.90 14.44 12.89
C ASP A 136 13.12 14.37 11.95
N LEU A 137 13.14 13.41 11.01
CA LEU A 137 14.19 13.28 10.00
C LEU A 137 14.19 14.46 9.04
N HIS A 138 13.02 14.90 8.58
CA HIS A 138 12.90 16.11 7.75
C HIS A 138 13.41 17.34 8.50
N TYR A 139 13.05 17.49 9.76
CA TYR A 139 13.56 18.57 10.61
C TYR A 139 15.08 18.50 10.74
N TYR A 140 15.63 17.31 11.02
CA TYR A 140 17.07 17.12 11.15
C TYR A 140 17.85 17.46 9.87
N PHE A 141 17.25 17.26 8.70
CA PHE A 141 17.88 17.52 7.39
C PHE A 141 17.39 18.79 6.68
N LEU A 142 16.71 19.70 7.39
CA LEU A 142 15.98 20.88 6.89
C LEU A 142 16.72 21.66 5.80
N GLU A 143 17.98 22.01 6.03
CA GLU A 143 18.74 22.89 5.12
C GLU A 143 19.28 22.16 3.89
N LYS A 144 19.72 20.91 4.05
CA LYS A 144 20.31 20.12 2.98
C LYS A 144 20.30 18.64 3.31
N THR A 145 19.33 17.91 2.76
CA THR A 145 19.34 16.45 2.83
C THR A 145 20.55 15.88 2.06
N PRO A 146 21.44 15.12 2.74
CA PRO A 146 22.58 14.47 2.08
C PRO A 146 22.11 13.56 0.95
N LYS A 147 22.92 13.43 -0.11
CA LYS A 147 22.54 12.64 -1.30
C LYS A 147 22.24 11.18 -0.94
N GLU A 148 22.99 10.66 0.02
CA GLU A 148 22.88 9.31 0.58
C GLU A 148 21.55 9.07 1.32
N ILE A 149 20.95 10.15 1.84
CA ILE A 149 19.71 10.10 2.64
C ILE A 149 18.47 10.40 1.81
N LYS A 150 18.60 11.17 0.72
CA LYS A 150 17.46 11.57 -0.12
C LYS A 150 16.58 10.39 -0.53
N GLU A 151 17.20 9.32 -1.01
CA GLU A 151 16.46 8.15 -1.48
C GLU A 151 15.82 7.35 -0.33
N PRO A 152 16.54 6.97 0.75
CA PRO A 152 15.93 6.39 1.93
C PRO A 152 14.76 7.21 2.50
N LEU A 153 14.91 8.53 2.61
CA LEU A 153 13.86 9.40 3.14
C LEU A 153 12.64 9.44 2.21
N LYS A 154 12.84 9.43 0.89
CA LYS A 154 11.75 9.32 -0.09
C LYS A 154 10.99 8.00 0.07
N ILE A 155 11.70 6.89 0.30
CA ILE A 155 11.08 5.57 0.56
C ILE A 155 10.25 5.61 1.84
N LEU A 156 10.78 6.18 2.94
CA LEU A 156 10.03 6.30 4.18
C LEU A 156 8.75 7.15 4.01
N ASN A 157 8.86 8.33 3.40
CA ASN A 157 7.71 9.19 3.12
C ASN A 157 6.62 8.45 2.32
N TYR A 158 7.03 7.64 1.34
CA TYR A 158 6.09 6.93 0.50
C TYR A 158 5.36 5.80 1.27
N TYR A 159 6.10 4.99 2.02
CA TYR A 159 5.53 3.80 2.66
C TYR A 159 5.04 4.00 4.09
N MET A 160 5.25 5.16 4.72
CA MET A 160 4.94 5.38 6.14
C MET A 160 3.47 5.12 6.51
N LEU A 161 2.54 5.33 5.57
CA LEU A 161 1.12 5.00 5.75
C LEU A 161 0.74 3.68 5.08
N PHE A 162 1.40 3.35 3.97
CA PHE A 162 1.00 2.29 3.05
C PHE A 162 0.89 0.91 3.74
N PHE A 163 1.92 0.53 4.51
CA PHE A 163 1.96 -0.82 5.11
C PHE A 163 0.76 -1.06 6.02
N SER A 164 0.38 -0.07 6.82
CA SER A 164 -0.71 -0.14 7.79
C SER A 164 -2.08 -0.31 7.11
N VAL A 165 -2.31 0.46 6.03
CA VAL A 165 -3.54 0.33 5.22
C VAL A 165 -3.64 -1.05 4.58
N LYS A 166 -2.53 -1.59 4.09
CA LYS A 166 -2.50 -2.92 3.47
C LYS A 166 -2.67 -4.05 4.49
N ILE A 167 -2.21 -3.89 5.74
CA ILE A 167 -2.50 -4.83 6.83
C ILE A 167 -4.01 -4.79 7.14
N HIS A 168 -4.61 -3.60 7.22
CA HIS A 168 -6.06 -3.46 7.40
C HIS A 168 -6.83 -4.19 6.32
N ARG A 169 -6.48 -3.99 5.06
CA ARG A 169 -7.10 -4.72 3.94
C ARG A 169 -6.89 -6.22 4.09
N ALA A 170 -5.68 -6.68 4.39
CA ALA A 170 -5.40 -8.10 4.52
C ALA A 170 -6.31 -8.79 5.55
N ILE A 171 -6.51 -8.15 6.72
CA ILE A 171 -7.36 -8.67 7.79
C ILE A 171 -8.84 -8.64 7.40
N LEU A 172 -9.31 -7.54 6.82
CA LEU A 172 -10.68 -7.42 6.32
C LEU A 172 -10.98 -8.51 5.28
N SER A 173 -10.11 -8.64 4.28
CA SER A 173 -10.26 -9.64 3.22
C SER A 173 -10.21 -11.07 3.77
N THR A 174 -9.43 -11.36 4.81
CA THR A 174 -9.48 -12.68 5.47
C THR A 174 -10.86 -12.97 6.10
N ILE A 175 -11.53 -11.97 6.64
CA ILE A 175 -12.88 -12.14 7.19
C ILE A 175 -13.88 -12.36 6.05
N GLU A 176 -13.81 -11.55 5.01
CA GLU A 176 -14.68 -11.64 3.84
C GLU A 176 -14.52 -12.97 3.07
N GLU A 177 -13.28 -13.41 2.85
CA GLU A 177 -12.95 -14.66 2.16
C GLU A 177 -13.48 -15.89 2.91
N LYS A 178 -13.51 -15.87 4.25
CA LYS A 178 -14.10 -16.97 5.05
C LYS A 178 -15.61 -17.09 4.88
N GLU A 179 -16.29 -16.01 4.55
CA GLU A 179 -17.73 -15.99 4.34
C GLU A 179 -18.11 -16.35 2.89
N MET A 180 -17.16 -16.22 1.95
CA MET A 180 -17.37 -16.56 0.56
C MET A 180 -17.39 -18.09 0.37
N LYS A 181 -18.47 -18.59 -0.25
CA LYS A 181 -18.64 -20.02 -0.57
C LYS A 181 -17.88 -20.49 -1.82
N TYR A 182 -17.29 -19.56 -2.57
CA TYR A 182 -16.61 -19.83 -3.83
C TYR A 182 -15.10 -19.59 -3.68
N GLU A 183 -14.31 -20.54 -4.15
CA GLU A 183 -12.85 -20.44 -4.27
C GLU A 183 -12.48 -19.42 -5.35
N ASP A 184 -12.59 -18.12 -5.05
CA ASP A 184 -12.02 -17.11 -5.93
C ASP A 184 -10.50 -17.10 -5.79
N SER A 185 -9.83 -17.41 -6.89
CA SER A 185 -8.38 -17.60 -7.06
C SER A 185 -7.49 -16.39 -6.75
N THR A 186 -8.06 -15.26 -6.32
CA THR A 186 -7.32 -14.05 -5.97
C THR A 186 -7.40 -13.82 -4.47
N PHE A 187 -6.52 -14.48 -3.71
CA PHE A 187 -6.34 -14.29 -2.26
C PHE A 187 -6.01 -12.82 -1.95
N ASP A 188 -6.99 -11.93 -1.89
CA ASP A 188 -6.81 -10.50 -1.66
C ASP A 188 -6.19 -10.25 -0.28
N SER A 189 -6.51 -11.11 0.69
CA SER A 189 -5.86 -11.12 2.00
C SER A 189 -4.35 -11.36 1.89
N LYS A 190 -3.96 -12.47 1.24
CA LYS A 190 -2.56 -12.88 1.06
C LYS A 190 -1.78 -11.88 0.21
N ASN A 191 -2.40 -11.34 -0.84
CA ASN A 191 -1.81 -10.32 -1.71
C ASN A 191 -1.60 -8.99 -0.98
N SER A 192 -2.57 -8.56 -0.17
CA SER A 192 -2.46 -7.34 0.62
C SER A 192 -1.39 -7.49 1.70
N ALA A 193 -1.35 -8.64 2.39
CA ALA A 193 -0.31 -8.95 3.37
C ALA A 193 1.09 -8.99 2.73
N PHE A 194 1.21 -9.53 1.51
CA PHE A 194 2.45 -9.52 0.76
C PHE A 194 2.93 -8.09 0.42
N LEU A 195 2.04 -7.22 -0.05
CA LEU A 195 2.40 -5.82 -0.29
C LEU A 195 2.81 -5.10 1.00
N SER A 196 2.13 -5.38 2.12
CA SER A 196 2.57 -4.92 3.45
C SER A 196 3.96 -5.42 3.78
N TYR A 197 4.23 -6.71 3.64
CA TYR A 197 5.54 -7.31 3.89
C TYR A 197 6.63 -6.61 3.08
N VAL A 198 6.44 -6.48 1.76
CA VAL A 198 7.44 -5.82 0.90
C VAL A 198 7.65 -4.36 1.29
N SER A 199 6.59 -3.63 1.63
CA SER A 199 6.71 -2.25 2.10
C SER A 199 7.47 -2.13 3.43
N VAL A 200 7.27 -3.07 4.37
CA VAL A 200 8.00 -3.13 5.63
C VAL A 200 9.48 -3.43 5.38
N VAL A 201 9.81 -4.35 4.48
CA VAL A 201 11.21 -4.61 4.09
C VAL A 201 11.87 -3.35 3.52
N LYS A 202 11.15 -2.58 2.68
CA LYS A 202 11.66 -1.32 2.14
C LYS A 202 11.90 -0.26 3.23
N ILE A 203 10.99 -0.18 4.21
CA ILE A 203 11.15 0.67 5.40
C ILE A 203 12.40 0.26 6.20
N ILE A 204 12.56 -1.03 6.51
CA ILE A 204 13.73 -1.57 7.24
C ILE A 204 15.03 -1.18 6.54
N ASN A 205 15.11 -1.34 5.21
CA ASN A 205 16.31 -0.99 4.45
C ASN A 205 16.57 0.52 4.44
N ALA A 206 15.53 1.34 4.29
CA ALA A 206 15.67 2.78 4.37
C ALA A 206 16.19 3.22 5.76
N LEU A 207 15.65 2.65 6.84
CA LEU A 207 16.12 2.90 8.20
C LEU A 207 17.58 2.46 8.40
N LYS A 208 17.98 1.28 7.90
CA LYS A 208 19.37 0.81 7.94
C LYS A 208 20.32 1.77 7.20
N ASN A 209 19.92 2.24 6.03
CA ASN A 209 20.73 3.19 5.25
C ASN A 209 20.88 4.52 5.98
N ILE A 210 19.81 5.02 6.61
CA ILE A 210 19.86 6.25 7.43
C ILE A 210 20.76 6.06 8.66
N LEU A 211 20.65 4.92 9.35
CA LEU A 211 21.47 4.62 10.54
C LEU A 211 22.97 4.59 10.24
N ASN A 212 23.34 4.14 9.03
CA ASN A 212 24.73 4.05 8.56
C ASN A 212 25.33 5.42 8.18
N TYR A 213 24.56 6.51 8.25
CA TYR A 213 25.08 7.84 8.00
C TYR A 213 26.03 8.31 9.11
N LYS A 214 27.24 8.75 8.72
CA LYS A 214 28.37 8.96 9.64
C LYS A 214 28.08 9.99 10.74
N ASN A 215 27.40 11.08 10.40
CA ASN A 215 27.16 12.22 11.29
C ASN A 215 25.69 12.29 11.69
N PHE A 216 25.21 11.26 12.38
CA PHE A 216 23.79 11.15 12.74
C PHE A 216 23.63 11.26 14.27
N ASP A 217 22.67 12.07 14.71
CA ASP A 217 22.40 12.34 16.12
C ASP A 217 22.17 11.05 16.93
N TYR A 218 22.74 10.98 18.14
CA TYR A 218 22.71 9.77 18.97
C TYR A 218 21.29 9.39 19.41
N ASN A 219 20.46 10.36 19.79
CA ASN A 219 19.09 10.10 20.23
C ASN A 219 18.25 9.59 19.05
N LEU A 220 18.44 10.19 17.88
CA LEU A 220 17.78 9.76 16.65
C LEU A 220 18.27 8.37 16.20
N LYS A 221 19.57 8.05 16.32
CA LYS A 221 20.09 6.68 16.12
C LYS A 221 19.36 5.69 17.01
N LYS A 222 19.28 5.96 18.32
CA LYS A 222 18.60 5.07 19.29
C LYS A 222 17.13 4.87 18.92
N LYS A 223 16.44 5.94 18.51
CA LYS A 223 15.04 5.90 18.06
C LYS A 223 14.88 5.04 16.81
N ILE A 224 15.75 5.22 15.80
CA ILE A 224 15.75 4.40 14.57
C ILE A 224 16.02 2.94 14.89
N THR A 225 17.01 2.61 15.71
CA THR A 225 17.32 1.23 16.09
C THR A 225 16.13 0.55 16.75
N LYS A 226 15.42 1.25 17.64
CA LYS A 226 14.20 0.74 18.25
C LYS A 226 13.13 0.43 17.19
N TYR A 227 12.87 1.35 16.27
CA TYR A 227 11.87 1.11 15.22
C TYR A 227 12.28 0.03 14.24
N LEU A 228 13.57 -0.08 13.92
CA LEU A 228 14.10 -1.13 13.07
C LEU A 228 13.73 -2.52 13.61
N SER A 229 13.99 -2.76 14.89
CA SER A 229 13.62 -4.03 15.56
C SER A 229 12.11 -4.28 15.54
N LEU A 230 11.29 -3.25 15.77
CA LEU A 230 9.84 -3.38 15.71
C LEU A 230 9.33 -3.72 14.30
N PHE A 231 9.90 -3.11 13.26
CA PHE A 231 9.54 -3.42 11.88
C PHE A 231 10.02 -4.80 11.45
N GLU A 232 11.20 -5.24 11.91
CA GLU A 232 11.67 -6.62 11.68
C GLU A 232 10.72 -7.64 12.30
N ASN A 233 10.27 -7.41 13.54
CA ASN A 233 9.26 -8.26 14.20
C ASN A 233 7.91 -8.23 13.47
N LEU A 234 7.43 -7.04 13.06
CA LEU A 234 6.21 -6.92 12.26
C LEU A 234 6.30 -7.76 10.98
N ASN A 235 7.46 -7.71 10.31
CA ASN A 235 7.68 -8.44 9.07
C ASN A 235 7.63 -9.97 9.27
N LEU A 236 8.16 -10.47 10.39
CA LEU A 236 8.04 -11.88 10.78
C LEU A 236 6.58 -12.28 11.02
N VAL A 237 5.84 -11.48 11.80
CA VAL A 237 4.42 -11.72 12.07
C VAL A 237 3.59 -11.74 10.78
N LEU A 238 3.84 -10.83 9.84
CA LEU A 238 3.16 -10.83 8.54
C LEU A 238 3.44 -12.10 7.75
N LYS A 239 4.69 -12.54 7.74
CA LYS A 239 5.10 -13.76 7.04
C LYS A 239 4.41 -15.00 7.61
N GLU A 240 4.42 -15.15 8.93
CA GLU A 240 3.84 -16.31 9.62
C GLU A 240 2.32 -16.31 9.54
N ARG A 241 1.67 -15.17 9.84
CA ARG A 241 0.21 -15.08 9.91
C ARG A 241 -0.48 -15.32 8.57
N PHE A 242 0.12 -14.88 7.47
CA PHE A 242 -0.47 -14.96 6.14
C PHE A 242 0.22 -15.99 5.24
N ASP A 243 1.06 -16.86 5.81
CA ASP A 243 1.72 -17.95 5.09
C ASP A 243 2.46 -17.45 3.82
N LEU A 244 3.29 -16.42 3.98
CA LEU A 244 4.05 -15.84 2.87
C LEU A 244 5.30 -16.68 2.59
N GLU A 245 5.11 -17.89 2.06
CA GLU A 245 6.20 -18.76 1.61
C GLU A 245 6.73 -18.35 0.23
N TYR A 246 8.06 -18.24 0.14
CA TYR A 246 8.78 -17.99 -1.11
C TYR A 246 9.42 -19.32 -1.53
N LYS A 247 8.76 -20.08 -2.42
CA LYS A 247 9.35 -21.29 -3.01
C LYS A 247 10.37 -20.90 -4.09
#